data_AF-A0A9D1X7W4-F1
#
_entry.id   AF-A0A9D1X7W4-F1
#
_cell.length_a   1.000
_cell.length_b   1.000
_cell.length_c   1.000
_cell.angle_alpha   90.00
_cell.angle_beta   90.00
_cell.angle_gamma   90.00
#
_symmetry.space_group_name_H-M   'P 1'
#
loop_
_entity.id
_entity.type
_entity.pdbx_description
1 polymer ?
#
loop_
_entity_poly.entity_id
_entity_poly.type
_entity_poly.pdbx_seq_one_letter_code
_entity_poly.pdbx_strand_id
1 'polypeptide(L)'
;MKKNYFLGAIMAFGLAFSMGSCSDDPDPVDNTDTTVEAKDIEYTSENAAAWGNYMYNVANLLKKDAADLYGYWNEDYNGEAFATTFKSHNKAPYTSAISCVQEIIEKCAEIANEVGVAKIGEPYDFYQAGKTEEALYAVESWYSWHSRDDYTNNIWSIRNCYFGKVDDNDKDDEGDIAENSISALIASVDPEMDAAMRKAIQDAADAIQAIPQPFRNNINSNESKAAMEACSVLEEALTNMSAYVQSQFSSAEYDSRLDAIVAQYVDYVVLPTYKSLQEGNESLFNAVSAFRSNPSNEAFQKACDAWLVAREPWEKSEGFLFGPVDSEGLDPNMDSWPLDQNAIVQILESGNFDNIEWGEGDSEETVTAAQNVRGYHTLEFLLFKDGEPRKVE
;
A
#
# COMPACT_ATOMS: atom_id res chain seq x y z
N MET A 1 31.78 -1.13 -12.17
CA MET A 1 31.60 -0.08 -11.14
C MET A 1 30.13 0.26 -11.13
N LYS A 2 29.33 -0.47 -10.34
CA LYS A 2 27.91 -0.18 -10.16
C LYS A 2 27.85 0.99 -9.18
N LYS A 3 27.22 2.10 -9.58
CA LYS A 3 26.96 3.22 -8.68
C LYS A 3 25.85 2.79 -7.74
N ASN A 4 26.11 2.80 -6.44
CA ASN A 4 25.06 2.70 -5.43
C ASN A 4 24.25 3.98 -5.55
N TYR A 5 23.09 3.90 -6.20
CA TYR A 5 22.06 4.91 -6.05
C TYR A 5 21.45 4.66 -4.69
N PHE A 6 21.81 5.49 -3.71
CA PHE A 6 20.93 5.74 -2.58
C PHE A 6 19.69 6.41 -3.17
N LEU A 7 18.70 5.61 -3.56
CA LEU A 7 17.32 6.06 -3.51
C LEU A 7 17.06 6.22 -2.01
N GLY A 8 17.28 7.43 -1.50
CA GLY A 8 16.66 7.78 -0.24
C GLY A 8 15.17 7.66 -0.47
N ALA A 9 14.44 7.03 0.45
CA ALA A 9 12.99 6.92 0.43
C ALA A 9 12.40 8.28 0.04
N ILE A 10 12.07 8.43 -1.24
CA ILE A 10 11.13 9.43 -1.69
C ILE A 10 9.82 8.75 -1.42
N MET A 11 9.41 8.77 -0.15
CA MET A 11 7.99 8.87 0.14
C MET A 11 7.53 10.01 -0.76
N ALA A 12 6.66 9.70 -1.72
CA ALA A 12 6.08 10.71 -2.59
C ALA A 12 5.23 11.63 -1.72
N PHE A 13 5.87 12.55 -1.01
CA PHE A 13 5.26 13.79 -0.60
C PHE A 13 4.90 14.48 -1.90
N GLY A 14 3.68 14.22 -2.35
CA GLY A 14 2.99 14.99 -3.36
C GLY A 14 2.85 16.42 -2.85
N LEU A 15 3.94 17.18 -2.88
CA LEU A 15 3.88 18.63 -2.87
C LEU A 15 3.18 19.01 -4.17
N ALA A 16 1.86 19.12 -4.09
CA ALA A 16 1.03 19.79 -5.08
C ALA A 16 1.47 21.26 -5.14
N PHE A 17 2.57 21.51 -5.87
CA PHE A 17 2.93 22.85 -6.29
C PHE A 17 1.88 23.27 -7.33
N SER A 18 0.92 24.06 -6.88
CA SER A 18 0.12 24.90 -7.76
C SER A 18 1.03 25.95 -8.41
N MET A 19 1.75 25.58 -9.47
CA MET A 19 2.32 26.56 -10.39
C MET A 19 1.30 26.77 -11.50
N GLY A 20 0.59 27.90 -11.41
CA GLY A 20 -0.04 28.49 -12.59
C GLY A 20 1.06 28.78 -13.61
N SER A 21 1.18 27.91 -14.61
CA SER A 21 2.00 28.16 -15.80
C SER A 21 1.20 29.08 -16.72
N CYS A 22 1.45 30.39 -16.63
CA CYS A 22 1.16 31.28 -17.74
C CYS A 22 2.21 31.01 -18.84
N SER A 23 1.87 30.17 -19.81
CA SER A 23 2.48 30.21 -21.14
C SER A 23 1.39 30.48 -22.16
N ASP A 24 1.39 31.71 -22.68
CA ASP A 24 0.64 32.09 -23.87
C ASP A 24 1.17 31.28 -25.07
N ASP A 25 0.44 30.24 -25.47
CA ASP A 25 0.53 29.67 -26.83
C ASP A 25 -0.89 29.31 -27.29
N PRO A 26 -1.22 29.49 -28.58
CA PRO A 26 -2.59 29.67 -29.04
C PRO A 26 -3.39 28.38 -28.94
N ASP A 27 -4.66 28.52 -28.53
CA ASP A 27 -5.65 27.46 -28.41
C ASP A 27 -5.52 26.39 -29.50
N PRO A 28 -5.35 25.10 -29.16
CA PRO A 28 -5.53 24.05 -30.12
C PRO A 28 -7.02 23.95 -30.46
N VAL A 29 -7.29 24.32 -31.71
CA VAL A 29 -8.39 23.90 -32.60
C VAL A 29 -9.46 23.04 -31.92
N ASP A 30 -10.66 23.63 -31.83
CA ASP A 30 -11.97 22.98 -31.64
C ASP A 30 -12.08 21.73 -32.54
N ASN A 31 -11.65 20.59 -32.00
CA ASN A 31 -12.06 19.28 -32.44
C ASN A 31 -13.28 18.94 -31.61
N THR A 32 -14.38 18.59 -32.26
CA THR A 32 -15.61 18.15 -31.61
C THR A 32 -15.31 16.90 -30.79
N ASP A 33 -14.92 17.09 -29.53
CA ASP A 33 -14.33 16.04 -28.72
C ASP A 33 -15.44 15.23 -28.07
N THR A 34 -15.63 14.02 -28.57
CA THR A 34 -16.47 12.99 -27.96
C THR A 34 -15.69 12.22 -26.89
N THR A 35 -14.75 12.86 -26.19
CA THR A 35 -13.97 12.22 -25.12
C THR A 35 -14.89 11.82 -23.98
N VAL A 36 -14.89 10.53 -23.68
CA VAL A 36 -15.52 10.01 -22.47
C VAL A 36 -14.59 10.38 -21.31
N GLU A 37 -15.09 11.16 -20.36
CA GLU A 37 -14.38 11.44 -19.11
C GLU A 37 -13.97 10.12 -18.45
N ALA A 38 -12.75 10.01 -17.93
CA ALA A 38 -12.26 8.72 -17.43
C ALA A 38 -13.12 8.12 -16.31
N LYS A 39 -13.75 8.97 -15.48
CA LYS A 39 -14.73 8.57 -14.46
C LYS A 39 -16.00 7.92 -15.04
N ASP A 40 -16.33 8.22 -16.29
CA ASP A 40 -17.57 7.80 -16.95
C ASP A 40 -17.37 6.60 -17.89
N ILE A 41 -16.14 6.14 -18.13
CA ILE A 41 -15.88 5.02 -19.04
C ILE A 41 -16.58 3.73 -18.59
N GLU A 42 -17.16 3.02 -19.55
CA GLU A 42 -17.87 1.75 -19.34
C GLU A 42 -17.28 0.63 -20.18
N TYR A 43 -17.41 -0.60 -19.68
CA TYR A 43 -17.13 -1.78 -20.47
C TYR A 43 -18.21 -1.91 -21.56
N THR A 44 -17.80 -2.02 -22.82
CA THR A 44 -18.68 -2.17 -23.96
C THR A 44 -18.21 -3.29 -24.89
N SER A 45 -19.09 -3.74 -25.78
CA SER A 45 -18.71 -4.71 -26.81
C SER A 45 -17.58 -4.19 -27.72
N GLU A 46 -17.42 -2.88 -27.86
CA GLU A 46 -16.42 -2.24 -28.71
C GLU A 46 -15.04 -2.23 -28.05
N ASN A 47 -14.96 -1.99 -26.74
CA ASN A 47 -13.70 -1.94 -25.99
C ASN A 47 -13.34 -3.24 -25.25
N ALA A 48 -14.24 -4.24 -25.24
CA ALA A 48 -14.11 -5.51 -24.53
C ALA A 48 -12.73 -6.20 -24.66
N ALA A 49 -12.20 -6.25 -25.88
CA ALA A 49 -10.91 -6.89 -26.14
C ALA A 49 -9.74 -6.12 -25.55
N ALA A 50 -9.71 -4.79 -25.70
CA ALA A 50 -8.68 -3.94 -25.13
C ALA A 50 -8.75 -3.96 -23.60
N TRP A 51 -9.96 -3.90 -23.04
CA TRP A 51 -10.21 -3.97 -21.61
C TRP A 51 -9.68 -5.27 -20.99
N GLY A 52 -10.05 -6.42 -21.55
CA GLY A 52 -9.57 -7.71 -21.08
C GLY A 52 -8.06 -7.88 -21.23
N ASN A 53 -7.45 -7.32 -22.29
CA ASN A 53 -6.00 -7.32 -22.45
C ASN A 53 -5.31 -6.43 -21.41
N TYR A 54 -5.87 -5.25 -21.12
CA TYR A 54 -5.28 -4.34 -20.15
C TYR A 54 -5.29 -4.95 -18.75
N MET A 55 -6.45 -5.46 -18.31
CA MET A 55 -6.57 -6.17 -17.04
C MET A 55 -5.54 -7.31 -16.95
N TYR A 56 -5.40 -8.10 -18.02
CA TYR A 56 -4.45 -9.20 -18.06
C TYR A 56 -3.00 -8.74 -17.91
N ASN A 57 -2.59 -7.68 -18.59
CA ASN A 57 -1.21 -7.18 -18.50
C ASN A 57 -0.92 -6.59 -17.11
N VAL A 58 -1.85 -5.80 -16.54
CA VAL A 58 -1.71 -5.25 -15.17
C VAL A 58 -1.65 -6.38 -14.14
N ALA A 59 -2.56 -7.36 -14.21
CA ALA A 59 -2.55 -8.51 -13.29
C ALA A 59 -1.29 -9.38 -13.45
N ASN A 60 -0.75 -9.49 -14.66
CA ASN A 60 0.51 -10.21 -14.89
C ASN A 60 1.71 -9.47 -14.28
N LEU A 61 1.72 -8.15 -14.32
CA LEU A 61 2.74 -7.31 -13.68
C LEU A 61 2.65 -7.43 -12.16
N LEU A 62 1.46 -7.27 -11.57
CA LEU A 62 1.24 -7.48 -10.12
C LEU A 62 1.72 -8.87 -9.66
N LYS A 63 1.38 -9.92 -10.40
CA LYS A 63 1.86 -11.29 -10.13
C LYS A 63 3.39 -11.37 -10.18
N LYS A 64 4.02 -10.75 -11.18
CA LYS A 64 5.47 -10.74 -11.30
C LYS A 64 6.12 -9.99 -10.14
N ASP A 65 5.64 -8.78 -9.84
CA ASP A 65 6.19 -7.91 -8.80
C ASP A 65 6.06 -8.56 -7.42
N ALA A 66 4.90 -9.16 -7.11
CA ALA A 66 4.69 -9.92 -5.87
C ALA A 66 5.61 -11.16 -5.76
N ALA A 67 5.82 -11.88 -6.86
CA ALA A 67 6.71 -13.04 -6.89
C ALA A 67 8.18 -12.64 -6.72
N ASP A 68 8.61 -11.54 -7.36
CA ASP A 68 9.95 -10.98 -7.19
C ASP A 68 10.15 -10.50 -5.75
N LEU A 69 9.19 -9.78 -5.17
CA LEU A 69 9.27 -9.30 -3.78
C LEU A 69 9.45 -10.46 -2.79
N TYR A 70 8.62 -11.49 -2.88
CA TYR A 70 8.77 -12.69 -2.04
C TYR A 70 10.11 -13.38 -2.31
N GLY A 71 10.52 -13.50 -3.57
CA GLY A 71 11.80 -14.08 -3.97
C GLY A 71 13.01 -13.33 -3.40
N TYR A 72 12.98 -12.00 -3.37
CA TYR A 72 14.03 -11.17 -2.78
C TYR A 72 14.15 -11.39 -1.27
N TRP A 73 13.02 -11.46 -0.58
CA TRP A 73 13.02 -11.74 0.85
C TRP A 73 13.45 -13.17 1.18
N ASN A 74 12.99 -14.16 0.42
CA ASN A 74 13.11 -15.57 0.76
C ASN A 74 14.30 -16.30 0.12
N GLU A 75 14.72 -15.91 -1.08
CA GLU A 75 15.65 -16.67 -1.91
C GLU A 75 16.98 -15.94 -2.16
N ASP A 76 16.97 -14.85 -2.92
CA ASP A 76 18.18 -14.10 -3.27
C ASP A 76 17.88 -12.63 -3.48
N TYR A 77 18.60 -11.77 -2.76
CA TYR A 77 18.67 -10.35 -3.01
C TYR A 77 20.15 -9.93 -3.04
N ASN A 78 20.71 -9.86 -4.25
CA ASN A 78 22.12 -9.55 -4.48
C ASN A 78 23.10 -10.58 -3.86
N GLY A 79 22.78 -11.87 -3.94
CA GLY A 79 23.64 -12.98 -3.51
C GLY A 79 23.29 -13.62 -2.17
N GLU A 80 22.30 -13.10 -1.45
CA GLU A 80 21.76 -13.65 -0.20
C GLU A 80 20.32 -13.17 0.00
N ALA A 81 19.42 -14.01 0.50
CA ALA A 81 18.05 -13.62 0.81
C ALA A 81 18.00 -12.41 1.76
N PHE A 82 17.13 -11.44 1.51
CA PHE A 82 17.04 -10.25 2.36
C PHE A 82 16.62 -10.60 3.80
N ALA A 83 15.78 -11.63 3.99
CA ALA A 83 15.47 -12.18 5.31
C ALA A 83 16.72 -12.61 6.10
N THR A 84 17.72 -13.20 5.41
CA THR A 84 18.99 -13.59 6.05
C THR A 84 19.82 -12.36 6.39
N THR A 85 19.89 -11.40 5.46
CA THR A 85 20.60 -10.13 5.69
C THR A 85 20.04 -9.40 6.91
N PHE A 86 18.72 -9.19 6.96
CA PHE A 86 18.05 -8.46 8.04
C PHE A 86 18.17 -9.18 9.40
N LYS A 87 17.98 -10.51 9.44
CA LYS A 87 18.16 -11.32 10.66
C LYS A 87 19.61 -11.39 11.15
N SER A 88 20.59 -11.24 10.25
CA SER A 88 22.01 -11.24 10.62
C SER A 88 22.52 -9.90 11.11
N HIS A 89 21.86 -8.81 10.66
CA HIS A 89 22.13 -7.41 11.03
C HIS A 89 23.63 -7.11 11.24
N ASN A 90 24.45 -7.50 10.26
CA ASN A 90 25.91 -7.40 10.31
C ASN A 90 26.51 -6.57 9.16
N LYS A 91 25.66 -5.92 8.35
CA LYS A 91 26.04 -5.12 7.17
C LYS A 91 25.16 -3.87 7.13
N ALA A 92 25.74 -2.73 6.74
CA ALA A 92 24.95 -1.50 6.57
C ALA A 92 23.76 -1.73 5.61
N PRO A 93 22.58 -1.12 5.88
CA PRO A 93 22.33 -0.21 7.00
C PRO A 93 22.10 -0.92 8.35
N TYR A 94 21.78 -2.21 8.36
CA TYR A 94 21.44 -2.98 9.57
C TYR A 94 22.67 -3.57 10.25
N THR A 95 23.19 -2.87 11.25
CA THR A 95 24.45 -3.26 11.94
C THR A 95 24.26 -3.79 13.36
N SER A 96 23.00 -3.87 13.82
CA SER A 96 22.61 -4.41 15.12
C SER A 96 21.12 -4.78 15.13
N ALA A 97 20.71 -5.68 16.02
CA ALA A 97 19.29 -6.01 16.17
C ALA A 97 18.45 -4.80 16.64
N ILE A 98 19.01 -3.91 17.47
CA ILE A 98 18.32 -2.68 17.87
C ILE A 98 18.04 -1.76 16.68
N SER A 99 18.98 -1.63 15.74
CA SER A 99 18.74 -0.83 14.52
C SER A 99 17.63 -1.44 13.65
N CYS A 100 17.49 -2.77 13.62
CA CYS A 100 16.37 -3.41 12.93
C CYS A 100 15.04 -3.15 13.64
N VAL A 101 15.00 -3.23 14.97
CA VAL A 101 13.79 -2.95 15.74
C VAL A 101 13.37 -1.48 15.60
N GLN A 102 14.32 -0.55 15.53
CA GLN A 102 14.03 0.86 15.24
C GLN A 102 13.42 1.05 13.84
N GLU A 103 14.02 0.45 12.80
CA GLU A 103 13.47 0.49 11.44
C GLU A 103 12.01 -0.01 11.41
N ILE A 104 11.72 -1.13 12.09
CA ILE A 104 10.36 -1.67 12.18
C ILE A 104 9.39 -0.65 12.79
N ILE A 105 9.76 -0.04 13.92
CA ILE A 105 8.89 0.93 14.62
C ILE A 105 8.73 2.22 13.80
N GLU A 106 9.81 2.69 13.18
CA GLU A 106 9.80 3.89 12.34
C GLU A 106 8.91 3.70 11.12
N LYS A 107 8.99 2.54 10.45
CA LYS A 107 8.10 2.21 9.32
C LYS A 107 6.64 2.05 9.74
N CYS A 108 6.37 1.55 10.95
CA CYS A 108 5.03 1.58 11.53
C CYS A 108 4.52 3.01 11.77
N ALA A 109 5.39 3.92 12.23
CA ALA A 109 5.02 5.33 12.43
C ALA A 109 4.74 6.03 11.09
N GLU A 110 5.54 5.74 10.06
CA GLU A 110 5.35 6.26 8.70
C GLU A 110 3.96 5.92 8.16
N ILE A 111 3.54 4.65 8.23
CA ILE A 111 2.21 4.27 7.71
C ILE A 111 1.07 4.82 8.57
N ALA A 112 1.23 4.94 9.91
CA ALA A 112 0.24 5.60 10.75
C ALA A 112 0.07 7.09 10.37
N ASN A 113 1.18 7.77 10.09
CA ASN A 113 1.18 9.13 9.58
C ASN A 113 0.50 9.22 8.21
N GLU A 114 0.87 8.36 7.27
CA GLU A 114 0.34 8.35 5.92
C GLU A 114 -1.18 8.14 5.90
N VAL A 115 -1.68 7.16 6.66
CA VAL A 115 -3.13 6.93 6.79
C VAL A 115 -3.84 8.18 7.32
N GLY A 116 -3.33 8.76 8.41
CA GLY A 116 -3.96 9.91 9.06
C GLY A 116 -3.89 11.21 8.26
N VAL A 117 -2.74 11.49 7.65
CA VAL A 117 -2.43 12.78 7.00
C VAL A 117 -2.73 12.76 5.51
N ALA A 118 -2.32 11.71 4.80
CA ALA A 118 -2.50 11.62 3.35
C ALA A 118 -3.82 10.93 3.00
N LYS A 119 -3.98 9.65 3.33
CA LYS A 119 -5.10 8.82 2.85
C LYS A 119 -6.48 9.30 3.33
N ILE A 120 -6.55 9.83 4.56
CA ILE A 120 -7.76 10.44 5.13
C ILE A 120 -7.70 11.98 5.10
N GLY A 121 -6.55 12.54 5.50
CA GLY A 121 -6.39 13.98 5.71
C GLY A 121 -6.44 14.81 4.43
N GLU A 122 -5.80 14.39 3.34
CA GLU A 122 -5.82 15.17 2.10
C GLU A 122 -7.22 15.29 1.47
N PRO A 123 -8.01 14.20 1.32
CA PRO A 123 -9.40 14.31 0.90
C PRO A 123 -10.22 15.22 1.85
N TYR A 124 -10.00 15.11 3.16
CA TYR A 124 -10.67 15.94 4.15
C TYR A 124 -10.35 17.43 3.94
N ASP A 125 -9.08 17.77 3.78
CA ASP A 125 -8.61 19.14 3.60
C ASP A 125 -9.10 19.76 2.28
N PHE A 126 -9.09 18.99 1.18
CA PHE A 126 -9.72 19.41 -0.07
C PHE A 126 -11.21 19.70 0.11
N TYR A 127 -11.93 18.84 0.85
CA TYR A 127 -13.35 19.03 1.09
C TYR A 127 -13.60 20.32 1.90
N GLN A 128 -12.82 20.55 2.96
CA GLN A 128 -12.93 21.75 3.80
C GLN A 128 -12.56 23.03 3.05
N ALA A 129 -11.64 22.95 2.09
CA ALA A 129 -11.29 24.04 1.18
C ALA A 129 -12.37 24.34 0.12
N GLY A 130 -13.47 23.58 0.10
CA GLY A 130 -14.55 23.71 -0.89
C GLY A 130 -14.25 23.03 -2.22
N LYS A 131 -13.16 22.26 -2.32
CA LYS A 131 -12.76 21.51 -3.50
C LYS A 131 -13.36 20.09 -3.47
N THR A 132 -14.68 20.02 -3.40
CA THR A 132 -15.39 18.77 -3.10
C THR A 132 -15.23 17.71 -4.18
N GLU A 133 -15.12 18.09 -5.46
CA GLU A 133 -14.85 17.12 -6.54
C GLU A 133 -13.42 16.54 -6.45
N GLU A 134 -12.41 17.39 -6.22
CA GLU A 134 -11.03 16.94 -5.99
C GLU A 134 -10.96 16.00 -4.78
N ALA A 135 -11.63 16.34 -3.68
CA ALA A 135 -11.72 15.50 -2.49
C ALA A 135 -12.31 14.11 -2.78
N LEU A 136 -13.41 14.05 -3.54
CA LEU A 136 -14.08 12.80 -3.89
C LEU A 136 -13.19 11.86 -4.71
N TYR A 137 -12.32 12.40 -5.57
CA TYR A 137 -11.45 11.59 -6.44
C TYR A 137 -10.02 11.40 -5.90
N ALA A 138 -9.67 12.07 -4.80
CA ALA A 138 -8.40 11.87 -4.10
C ALA A 138 -8.42 10.65 -3.14
N VAL A 139 -9.59 10.11 -2.81
CA VAL A 139 -9.72 8.99 -1.86
C VAL A 139 -9.18 7.70 -2.47
N GLU A 140 -8.08 7.17 -1.96
CA GLU A 140 -7.54 5.86 -2.36
C GLU A 140 -8.56 4.72 -2.16
N SER A 141 -8.55 3.71 -3.03
CA SER A 141 -9.46 2.56 -2.98
C SER A 141 -10.96 2.90 -3.07
N TRP A 142 -11.31 4.05 -3.67
CA TRP A 142 -12.71 4.46 -3.77
C TRP A 142 -13.50 3.76 -4.86
N TYR A 143 -12.87 3.22 -5.91
CA TYR A 143 -13.61 2.59 -7.01
C TYR A 143 -14.42 1.39 -6.51
N SER A 144 -13.85 0.64 -5.56
CA SER A 144 -14.43 -0.52 -4.88
C SER A 144 -15.10 -0.18 -3.54
N TRP A 145 -15.13 1.10 -3.14
CA TRP A 145 -15.56 1.54 -1.80
C TRP A 145 -14.77 0.86 -0.66
N HIS A 146 -13.51 0.49 -0.89
CA HIS A 146 -12.70 -0.31 0.03
C HIS A 146 -11.81 0.52 0.98
N SER A 147 -11.71 1.84 0.78
CA SER A 147 -10.81 2.75 1.54
C SER A 147 -10.79 2.53 3.06
N ARG A 148 -11.94 2.31 3.70
CA ARG A 148 -11.99 2.10 5.15
C ARG A 148 -11.28 0.82 5.56
N ASP A 149 -11.51 -0.26 4.81
CA ASP A 149 -10.97 -1.57 5.12
C ASP A 149 -9.48 -1.63 4.76
N ASP A 150 -9.10 -1.00 3.65
CA ASP A 150 -7.71 -0.74 3.25
C ASP A 150 -6.90 -0.07 4.37
N TYR A 151 -7.34 1.12 4.81
CA TYR A 151 -6.62 1.89 5.81
C TYR A 151 -6.61 1.19 7.17
N THR A 152 -7.64 0.41 7.48
CA THR A 152 -7.67 -0.42 8.69
C THR A 152 -6.65 -1.56 8.61
N ASN A 153 -6.49 -2.19 7.45
CA ASN A 153 -5.47 -3.20 7.21
C ASN A 153 -4.06 -2.63 7.31
N ASN A 154 -3.83 -1.38 6.92
CA ASN A 154 -2.57 -0.67 7.19
C ASN A 154 -2.27 -0.58 8.70
N ILE A 155 -3.28 -0.27 9.53
CA ILE A 155 -3.13 -0.29 11.00
C ILE A 155 -2.90 -1.72 11.52
N TRP A 156 -3.52 -2.74 10.91
CA TRP A 156 -3.24 -4.13 11.23
C TRP A 156 -1.85 -4.59 10.83
N SER A 157 -1.23 -3.97 9.81
CA SER A 157 0.19 -4.15 9.54
C SER A 157 1.04 -3.74 10.75
N ILE A 158 0.75 -2.58 11.37
CA ILE A 158 1.43 -2.11 12.58
C ILE A 158 1.25 -3.12 13.72
N ARG A 159 0.01 -3.60 13.92
CA ARG A 159 -0.28 -4.61 14.94
C ARG A 159 0.56 -5.87 14.75
N ASN A 160 0.60 -6.40 13.52
CA ASN A 160 1.36 -7.60 13.19
C ASN A 160 2.87 -7.40 13.46
N CYS A 161 3.43 -6.24 13.09
CA CYS A 161 4.81 -5.87 13.41
C CYS A 161 5.07 -5.85 14.92
N TYR A 162 4.20 -5.19 15.69
CA TYR A 162 4.36 -5.00 17.12
C TYR A 162 4.18 -6.31 17.91
N PHE A 163 3.26 -7.18 17.46
CA PHE A 163 2.93 -8.46 18.09
C PHE A 163 3.84 -9.60 17.61
N GLY A 164 4.56 -9.42 16.50
CA GLY A 164 5.49 -10.41 15.94
C GLY A 164 4.79 -11.63 15.33
N LYS A 165 3.55 -11.49 14.87
CA LYS A 165 2.77 -12.55 14.25
C LYS A 165 1.64 -11.95 13.39
N VAL A 166 1.34 -12.57 12.25
CA VAL A 166 0.11 -12.28 11.48
C VAL A 166 -1.12 -12.79 12.25
N ASP A 167 -2.16 -11.96 12.35
CA ASP A 167 -3.45 -12.37 12.91
C ASP A 167 -4.05 -13.57 12.16
N ASP A 168 -4.85 -14.38 12.84
CA ASP A 168 -5.80 -15.28 12.18
C ASP A 168 -7.25 -14.77 12.17
N ASN A 169 -7.59 -13.67 12.87
CA ASN A 169 -8.98 -13.22 13.11
C ASN A 169 -9.24 -11.69 13.10
N ASP A 170 -8.26 -10.85 12.78
CA ASP A 170 -8.33 -9.37 12.81
C ASP A 170 -8.91 -8.77 14.10
N LYS A 171 -8.48 -9.30 15.25
CA LYS A 171 -8.89 -8.85 16.58
C LYS A 171 -7.71 -8.77 17.53
N ASP A 172 -7.69 -7.74 18.37
CA ASP A 172 -6.79 -7.72 19.53
C ASP A 172 -7.28 -8.74 20.58
N ASP A 173 -6.76 -9.96 20.50
CA ASP A 173 -6.78 -10.87 21.63
C ASP A 173 -5.35 -11.24 22.07
N GLU A 174 -5.14 -11.40 23.38
CA GLU A 174 -3.82 -11.67 23.96
C GLU A 174 -3.20 -12.99 23.43
N GLY A 175 -3.96 -13.81 22.68
CA GLY A 175 -3.49 -15.02 22.01
C GLY A 175 -2.58 -14.78 20.81
N ASP A 176 -2.49 -13.54 20.32
CA ASP A 176 -1.73 -13.17 19.13
C ASP A 176 -0.40 -12.46 19.40
N ILE A 177 -0.05 -12.22 20.67
CA ILE A 177 1.24 -11.63 21.02
C ILE A 177 2.30 -12.74 21.10
N ALA A 178 3.26 -12.74 20.17
CA ALA A 178 4.36 -13.69 20.20
C ALA A 178 5.28 -13.44 21.41
N GLU A 179 5.85 -14.51 21.96
CA GLU A 179 6.80 -14.43 23.09
C GLU A 179 8.01 -13.52 22.77
N ASN A 180 8.49 -13.59 21.52
CA ASN A 180 9.59 -12.77 21.02
C ASN A 180 9.07 -11.60 20.18
N SER A 181 8.32 -10.70 20.80
CA SER A 181 7.74 -9.51 20.14
C SER A 181 8.21 -8.20 20.78
N ILE A 182 8.01 -7.09 20.06
CA ILE A 182 8.26 -5.76 20.62
C ILE A 182 7.32 -5.52 21.80
N SER A 183 6.04 -5.91 21.69
CA SER A 183 5.07 -5.87 22.80
C SER A 183 5.59 -6.60 24.05
N ALA A 184 6.01 -7.86 23.92
CA ALA A 184 6.54 -8.64 25.04
C ALA A 184 7.83 -8.03 25.65
N LEU A 185 8.68 -7.40 24.82
CA LEU A 185 9.86 -6.68 25.30
C LEU A 185 9.48 -5.46 26.14
N ILE A 186 8.63 -4.58 25.61
CA ILE A 186 8.18 -3.37 26.30
C ILE A 186 7.46 -3.75 27.59
N ALA A 187 6.53 -4.69 27.56
CA ALA A 187 5.77 -5.12 28.73
C ALA A 187 6.64 -5.66 29.87
N SER A 188 7.83 -6.20 29.56
CA SER A 188 8.76 -6.72 30.58
C SER A 188 9.46 -5.62 31.41
N VAL A 189 9.45 -4.36 30.94
CA VAL A 189 10.10 -3.23 31.59
C VAL A 189 9.10 -2.11 31.91
N ASP A 190 8.21 -1.81 30.97
CA ASP A 190 7.17 -0.79 31.08
C ASP A 190 5.82 -1.32 30.54
N PRO A 191 5.08 -2.07 31.37
CA PRO A 191 3.78 -2.62 30.98
C PRO A 191 2.70 -1.55 30.71
N GLU A 192 2.87 -0.32 31.23
CA GLU A 192 1.93 0.77 30.95
C GLU A 192 2.14 1.31 29.53
N MET A 193 3.41 1.45 29.08
CA MET A 193 3.72 1.82 27.70
C MET A 193 3.25 0.77 26.69
N ASP A 194 3.42 -0.53 26.97
CA ASP A 194 2.89 -1.60 26.10
C ASP A 194 1.36 -1.49 25.98
N ALA A 195 0.66 -1.43 27.12
CA ALA A 195 -0.80 -1.35 27.11
C ALA A 195 -1.30 -0.10 26.38
N ALA A 196 -0.60 1.04 26.52
CA ALA A 196 -0.91 2.27 25.80
C ALA A 196 -0.72 2.12 24.28
N MET A 197 0.35 1.47 23.83
CA MET A 197 0.60 1.20 22.40
C MET A 197 -0.47 0.30 21.81
N ARG A 198 -0.79 -0.83 22.48
CA ARG A 198 -1.84 -1.75 22.03
C ARG A 198 -3.19 -1.05 21.91
N LYS A 199 -3.52 -0.22 22.90
CA LYS A 199 -4.74 0.59 22.88
C LYS A 199 -4.73 1.58 21.71
N ALA A 200 -3.62 2.27 21.45
CA ALA A 200 -3.53 3.24 20.34
C ALA A 200 -3.72 2.56 18.98
N ILE A 201 -3.16 1.36 18.78
CA ILE A 201 -3.36 0.57 17.56
C ILE A 201 -4.85 0.22 17.39
N GLN A 202 -5.49 -0.31 18.43
CA GLN A 202 -6.91 -0.68 18.38
C GLN A 202 -7.81 0.55 18.17
N ASP A 203 -7.56 1.65 18.89
CA ASP A 203 -8.34 2.89 18.78
C ASP A 203 -8.26 3.48 17.36
N ALA A 204 -7.10 3.42 16.69
CA ALA A 204 -6.95 3.90 15.32
C ALA A 204 -7.75 3.05 14.33
N ALA A 205 -7.64 1.73 14.41
CA ALA A 205 -8.43 0.81 13.58
C ALA A 205 -9.95 0.99 13.80
N ASP A 206 -10.38 1.08 15.06
CA ASP A 206 -11.79 1.30 15.42
C ASP A 206 -12.31 2.65 14.92
N ALA A 207 -11.49 3.71 14.99
CA ALA A 207 -11.87 5.03 14.54
C ALA A 207 -12.01 5.11 13.00
N ILE A 208 -11.12 4.46 12.25
CA ILE A 208 -11.25 4.32 10.79
C ILE A 208 -12.53 3.57 10.44
N GLN A 209 -12.79 2.44 11.13
CA GLN A 209 -14.00 1.66 10.94
C GLN A 209 -15.27 2.38 11.41
N ALA A 210 -15.18 3.39 12.28
CA ALA A 210 -16.33 4.19 12.67
C ALA A 210 -16.79 5.17 11.56
N ILE A 211 -15.93 5.50 10.58
CA ILE A 211 -16.31 6.32 9.43
C ILE A 211 -17.51 5.66 8.72
N PRO A 212 -18.58 6.39 8.37
CA PRO A 212 -19.69 5.77 7.65
C PRO A 212 -19.27 5.30 6.25
N GLN A 213 -19.67 4.09 5.90
CA GLN A 213 -19.35 3.48 4.61
C GLN A 213 -20.17 4.13 3.46
N PRO A 214 -19.55 4.51 2.33
CA PRO A 214 -18.10 4.59 2.08
C PRO A 214 -17.48 5.90 2.57
N PHE A 215 -16.17 5.88 2.89
CA PHE A 215 -15.42 7.08 3.30
C PHE A 215 -15.56 8.23 2.28
N ARG A 216 -15.47 7.92 0.98
CA ARG A 216 -15.65 8.91 -0.10
C ARG A 216 -16.93 9.76 0.02
N ASN A 217 -18.03 9.19 0.51
CA ASN A 217 -19.30 9.90 0.65
C ASN A 217 -19.45 10.60 2.01
N ASN A 218 -18.50 10.37 2.92
CA ASN A 218 -18.53 10.81 4.31
C ASN A 218 -17.22 11.49 4.72
N ILE A 219 -16.49 12.05 3.75
CA ILE A 219 -15.15 12.64 3.93
C ILE A 219 -15.13 13.62 5.10
N ASN A 220 -16.10 14.55 5.18
CA ASN A 220 -16.17 15.59 6.20
C ASN A 220 -16.89 15.18 7.50
N SER A 221 -17.05 13.89 7.75
CA SER A 221 -17.73 13.39 8.96
C SER A 221 -16.91 13.67 10.23
N ASN A 222 -17.58 13.65 11.39
CA ASN A 222 -16.86 13.76 12.68
C ASN A 222 -15.98 12.52 12.91
N GLU A 223 -16.41 11.38 12.38
CA GLU A 223 -15.73 10.10 12.44
C GLU A 223 -14.43 10.13 11.61
N SER A 224 -14.43 10.77 10.43
CA SER A 224 -13.18 11.01 9.67
C SER A 224 -12.19 11.82 10.49
N LYS A 225 -12.66 12.85 11.19
CA LYS A 225 -11.82 13.65 12.09
C LYS A 225 -11.29 12.84 13.27
N ALA A 226 -12.12 12.00 13.88
CA ALA A 226 -11.70 11.11 14.94
C ALA A 226 -10.66 10.08 14.46
N ALA A 227 -10.80 9.56 13.24
CA ALA A 227 -9.83 8.65 12.63
C ALA A 227 -8.47 9.32 12.42
N MET A 228 -8.43 10.55 11.87
CA MET A 228 -7.19 11.33 11.75
C MET A 228 -6.52 11.58 13.11
N GLU A 229 -7.30 11.97 14.12
CA GLU A 229 -6.79 12.18 15.48
C GLU A 229 -6.23 10.90 16.09
N ALA A 230 -6.91 9.76 15.91
CA ALA A 230 -6.44 8.47 16.42
C ALA A 230 -5.16 7.99 15.72
N CYS A 231 -5.06 8.16 14.39
CA CYS A 231 -3.84 7.84 13.65
C CYS A 231 -2.66 8.72 14.08
N SER A 232 -2.90 10.01 14.33
CA SER A 232 -1.87 10.93 14.87
C SER A 232 -1.41 10.52 16.27
N VAL A 233 -2.31 10.08 17.14
CA VAL A 233 -1.94 9.57 18.48
C VAL A 233 -1.10 8.30 18.37
N LEU A 234 -1.44 7.40 17.46
CA LEU A 234 -0.68 6.18 17.20
C LEU A 234 0.73 6.49 16.66
N GLU A 235 0.84 7.38 15.67
CA GLU A 235 2.12 7.85 15.13
C GLU A 235 3.01 8.42 16.24
N GLU A 236 2.49 9.36 17.05
CA GLU A 236 3.25 9.98 18.13
C GLU A 236 3.71 8.92 19.17
N ALA A 237 2.86 7.94 19.47
CA ALA A 237 3.22 6.84 20.36
C ALA A 237 4.36 5.98 19.79
N LEU A 238 4.36 5.69 18.49
CA LEU A 238 5.39 4.89 17.81
C LEU A 238 6.71 5.65 17.75
N THR A 239 6.67 6.94 17.38
CA THR A 239 7.84 7.82 17.37
C THR A 239 8.49 7.91 18.75
N ASN A 240 7.68 8.09 19.81
CA ASN A 240 8.19 8.07 21.19
C ASN A 240 8.74 6.70 21.61
N MET A 241 8.12 5.61 21.14
CA MET A 241 8.58 4.26 21.42
C MET A 241 9.93 3.95 20.76
N SER A 242 10.19 4.39 19.53
CA SER A 242 11.51 4.22 18.89
C SER A 242 12.62 4.84 19.74
N ALA A 243 12.42 6.08 20.22
CA ALA A 243 13.35 6.75 21.11
C ALA A 243 13.51 6.04 22.46
N TYR A 244 12.40 5.55 23.04
CA TYR A 244 12.43 4.76 24.27
C TYR A 244 13.24 3.47 24.09
N VAL A 245 12.99 2.71 23.02
CA VAL A 245 13.67 1.45 22.71
C VAL A 245 15.18 1.67 22.60
N GLN A 246 15.60 2.69 21.86
CA GLN A 246 17.01 3.07 21.76
C GLN A 246 17.63 3.40 23.12
N SER A 247 16.89 4.07 24.00
CA SER A 247 17.39 4.48 25.32
C SER A 247 17.47 3.32 26.32
N GLN A 248 16.50 2.40 26.31
CA GLN A 248 16.35 1.37 27.33
C GLN A 248 17.04 0.05 26.96
N PHE A 249 17.07 -0.30 25.67
CA PHE A 249 17.46 -1.64 25.22
C PHE A 249 18.78 -1.67 24.44
N SER A 250 19.57 -0.59 24.47
CA SER A 250 20.86 -0.52 23.75
C SER A 250 22.05 -1.19 24.46
N SER A 251 21.85 -1.70 25.68
CA SER A 251 22.88 -2.48 26.38
C SER A 251 22.93 -3.92 25.87
N ALA A 252 24.12 -4.52 25.89
CA ALA A 252 24.37 -5.89 25.41
C ALA A 252 23.59 -6.99 26.16
N GLU A 253 22.90 -6.66 27.26
CA GLU A 253 22.04 -7.60 27.97
C GLU A 253 20.75 -7.91 27.19
N TYR A 254 20.33 -7.02 26.29
CA TYR A 254 19.13 -7.19 25.47
C TYR A 254 19.40 -7.78 24.09
N ASP A 255 20.66 -7.86 23.64
CA ASP A 255 21.05 -8.35 22.30
C ASP A 255 20.33 -9.66 21.96
N SER A 256 20.42 -10.69 22.82
CA SER A 256 19.79 -11.98 22.56
C SER A 256 18.25 -11.94 22.44
N ARG A 257 17.58 -11.01 23.14
CA ARG A 257 16.13 -10.81 23.04
C ARG A 257 15.77 -10.07 21.75
N LEU A 258 16.55 -9.04 21.39
CA LEU A 258 16.37 -8.29 20.17
C LEU A 258 16.62 -9.15 18.93
N ASP A 259 17.67 -9.98 18.94
CA ASP A 259 17.94 -10.98 17.88
C ASP A 259 16.73 -11.90 17.67
N ALA A 260 16.13 -12.38 18.77
CA ALA A 260 14.96 -13.25 18.72
C ALA A 260 13.71 -12.51 18.20
N ILE A 261 13.54 -11.23 18.52
CA ILE A 261 12.44 -10.39 18.00
C ILE A 261 12.59 -10.18 16.49
N VAL A 262 13.79 -9.87 16.02
CA VAL A 262 14.04 -9.70 14.57
C VAL A 262 13.78 -11.00 13.83
N ALA A 263 14.22 -12.14 14.37
CA ALA A 263 13.93 -13.44 13.77
C ALA A 263 12.43 -13.75 13.74
N GLN A 264 11.72 -13.52 14.85
CA GLN A 264 10.28 -13.71 14.96
C GLN A 264 9.53 -12.84 13.94
N TYR A 265 9.86 -11.56 13.87
CA TYR A 265 9.26 -10.61 12.93
C TYR A 265 9.43 -11.06 11.47
N VAL A 266 10.64 -11.41 11.06
CA VAL A 266 10.89 -11.85 9.67
C VAL A 266 10.16 -13.16 9.34
N ASP A 267 10.25 -14.14 10.24
CA ASP A 267 9.78 -15.50 9.95
C ASP A 267 8.26 -15.68 10.12
N TYR A 268 7.60 -14.82 10.90
CA TYR A 268 6.18 -14.94 11.24
C TYR A 268 5.32 -13.73 10.88
N VAL A 269 5.91 -12.65 10.37
CA VAL A 269 5.19 -11.48 9.83
C VAL A 269 5.54 -11.30 8.36
N VAL A 270 6.79 -10.93 8.06
CA VAL A 270 7.17 -10.49 6.70
C VAL A 270 7.07 -11.62 5.68
N LEU A 271 7.74 -12.75 5.92
CA LEU A 271 7.76 -13.86 4.96
C LEU A 271 6.37 -14.47 4.72
N PRO A 272 5.54 -14.73 5.75
CA PRO A 272 4.16 -15.19 5.54
C PRO A 272 3.30 -14.18 4.77
N THR A 273 3.41 -12.88 5.08
CA THR A 273 2.63 -11.85 4.37
C THR A 273 3.00 -11.79 2.90
N TYR A 274 4.29 -11.71 2.55
CA TYR A 274 4.71 -11.67 1.14
C TYR A 274 4.45 -12.99 0.40
N LYS A 275 4.47 -14.13 1.10
CA LYS A 275 4.02 -15.40 0.50
C LYS A 275 2.53 -15.36 0.17
N SER A 276 1.69 -14.88 1.10
CA SER A 276 0.25 -14.72 0.88
C SER A 276 -0.02 -13.75 -0.28
N LEU A 277 0.73 -12.64 -0.35
CA LEU A 277 0.69 -11.68 -1.45
C LEU A 277 1.01 -12.34 -2.81
N GLN A 278 2.06 -13.16 -2.89
CA GLN A 278 2.41 -13.89 -4.10
C GLN A 278 1.28 -14.85 -4.53
N GLU A 279 0.78 -15.67 -3.60
CA GLU A 279 -0.27 -16.66 -3.88
C GLU A 279 -1.62 -16.00 -4.24
N GLY A 280 -1.94 -14.88 -3.59
CA GLY A 280 -3.10 -14.03 -3.88
C GLY A 280 -3.02 -13.43 -5.28
N ASN A 281 -1.88 -12.86 -5.67
CA ASN A 281 -1.72 -12.29 -7.01
C ASN A 281 -1.70 -13.34 -8.13
N GLU A 282 -1.19 -14.55 -7.88
CA GLU A 282 -1.34 -15.68 -8.81
C GLU A 282 -2.84 -16.01 -8.99
N SER A 283 -3.62 -16.02 -7.91
CA SER A 283 -5.07 -16.28 -7.96
C SER A 283 -5.83 -15.17 -8.70
N LEU A 284 -5.46 -13.90 -8.46
CA LEU A 284 -5.99 -12.73 -9.17
C LEU A 284 -5.70 -12.79 -10.67
N PHE A 285 -4.45 -13.09 -11.05
CA PHE A 285 -4.07 -13.28 -12.45
C PHE A 285 -4.90 -14.37 -13.14
N ASN A 286 -5.15 -15.48 -12.44
CA ASN A 286 -5.98 -16.57 -12.96
C ASN A 286 -7.46 -16.15 -13.13
N ALA A 287 -8.01 -15.39 -12.19
CA ALA A 287 -9.37 -14.86 -12.29
C ALA A 287 -9.52 -13.87 -13.46
N VAL A 288 -8.56 -12.95 -13.62
CA VAL A 288 -8.51 -12.01 -14.74
C VAL A 288 -8.31 -12.71 -16.09
N SER A 289 -7.46 -13.75 -16.14
CA SER A 289 -7.28 -14.57 -17.34
C SER A 289 -8.55 -15.31 -17.76
N ALA A 290 -9.32 -15.79 -16.77
CA ALA A 290 -10.64 -16.38 -17.00
C ALA A 290 -11.64 -15.35 -17.51
N PHE A 291 -11.67 -14.15 -16.94
CA PHE A 291 -12.48 -13.02 -17.43
C PHE A 291 -12.16 -12.69 -18.88
N ARG A 292 -10.88 -12.50 -19.21
CA ARG A 292 -10.43 -12.18 -20.58
C ARG A 292 -10.88 -13.25 -21.59
N SER A 293 -10.89 -14.51 -21.20
CA SER A 293 -11.27 -15.63 -22.08
C SER A 293 -12.79 -15.74 -22.27
N ASN A 294 -13.58 -15.38 -21.26
CA ASN A 294 -15.03 -15.46 -21.28
C ASN A 294 -15.67 -14.35 -20.41
N PRO A 295 -15.74 -13.10 -20.93
CA PRO A 295 -16.26 -11.97 -20.16
C PRO A 295 -17.73 -12.16 -19.77
N SER A 296 -18.03 -11.88 -18.51
CA SER A 296 -19.39 -11.94 -17.96
C SER A 296 -19.45 -11.22 -16.61
N ASN A 297 -20.67 -10.89 -16.14
CA ASN A 297 -20.85 -10.32 -14.80
C ASN A 297 -20.31 -11.24 -13.70
N GLU A 298 -20.46 -12.56 -13.85
CA GLU A 298 -19.90 -13.53 -12.90
C GLU A 298 -18.37 -13.53 -12.92
N ALA A 299 -17.76 -13.33 -14.10
CA ALA A 299 -16.31 -13.24 -14.22
C ALA A 299 -15.77 -11.92 -13.66
N PHE A 300 -16.49 -10.80 -13.82
CA PHE A 300 -16.17 -9.54 -13.13
C PHE A 300 -16.21 -9.73 -11.61
N GLN A 301 -17.29 -10.30 -11.07
CA GLN A 301 -17.41 -10.57 -9.63
C GLN A 301 -16.23 -11.42 -9.13
N LYS A 302 -15.90 -12.52 -9.82
CA LYS A 302 -14.78 -13.38 -9.43
C LYS A 302 -13.43 -12.67 -9.44
N ALA A 303 -13.20 -11.78 -10.41
CA ALA A 303 -11.98 -10.99 -10.46
C ALA A 303 -11.95 -9.91 -9.37
N CYS A 304 -13.09 -9.30 -9.04
CA CYS A 304 -13.25 -8.37 -7.92
C CYS A 304 -12.99 -9.06 -6.58
N ASP A 305 -13.57 -10.24 -6.35
CA ASP A 305 -13.34 -11.04 -5.14
C ASP A 305 -11.86 -11.41 -5.00
N ALA A 306 -11.21 -11.81 -6.10
CA ALA A 306 -9.79 -12.12 -6.11
C ALA A 306 -8.90 -10.88 -5.89
N TRP A 307 -9.35 -9.70 -6.34
CA TRP A 307 -8.64 -8.44 -6.11
C TRP A 307 -8.63 -8.09 -4.62
N LEU A 308 -9.79 -8.17 -3.96
CA LEU A 308 -9.91 -7.93 -2.51
C LEU A 308 -9.03 -8.90 -1.69
N VAL A 309 -9.01 -10.19 -2.07
CA VAL A 309 -8.15 -11.20 -1.41
C VAL A 309 -6.67 -10.93 -1.64
N ALA A 310 -6.27 -10.49 -2.84
CA ALA A 310 -4.88 -10.17 -3.14
C ALA A 310 -4.41 -8.86 -2.48
N ARG A 311 -5.32 -7.91 -2.29
CA ARG A 311 -5.09 -6.62 -1.61
C ARG A 311 -4.79 -6.77 -0.13
N GLU A 312 -5.54 -7.60 0.58
CA GLU A 312 -5.38 -7.73 2.03
C GLU A 312 -3.93 -7.97 2.51
N PRO A 313 -3.14 -8.92 1.97
CA PRO A 313 -1.75 -9.07 2.37
C PRO A 313 -0.83 -7.94 1.90
N TRP A 314 -1.19 -7.17 0.86
CA TRP A 314 -0.47 -5.95 0.50
C TRP A 314 -0.71 -4.86 1.55
N GLU A 315 -1.97 -4.59 1.87
CA GLU A 315 -2.38 -3.57 2.84
C GLU A 315 -1.82 -3.87 4.24
N LYS A 316 -1.81 -5.15 4.62
CA LYS A 316 -1.19 -5.67 5.86
C LYS A 316 0.35 -5.79 5.78
N SER A 317 0.98 -5.25 4.73
CA SER A 317 2.44 -5.13 4.58
C SER A 317 2.97 -3.70 4.62
N GLU A 318 2.09 -2.70 4.59
CA GLU A 318 2.50 -1.29 4.49
C GLU A 318 3.23 -0.77 5.73
N GLY A 319 3.12 -1.46 6.87
CA GLY A 319 3.94 -1.18 8.07
C GLY A 319 5.41 -1.62 7.94
N PHE A 320 5.82 -2.14 6.78
CA PHE A 320 7.19 -2.56 6.51
C PHE A 320 7.63 -2.34 5.07
N LEU A 321 7.29 -1.17 4.51
CA LEU A 321 7.79 -0.69 3.22
C LEU A 321 9.26 -0.25 3.29
N PHE A 322 10.15 -1.23 3.43
CA PHE A 322 11.60 -1.04 3.40
C PHE A 322 12.30 -2.24 2.74
N GLY A 323 13.58 -2.08 2.40
CA GLY A 323 14.34 -3.12 1.73
C GLY A 323 13.90 -3.29 0.27
N PRO A 324 13.71 -4.52 -0.24
CA PRO A 324 13.48 -4.75 -1.66
C PRO A 324 12.25 -4.05 -2.25
N VAL A 325 11.16 -3.89 -1.46
CA VAL A 325 9.93 -3.24 -1.96
C VAL A 325 10.15 -1.77 -2.33
N ASP A 326 10.96 -1.07 -1.54
CA ASP A 326 11.35 0.33 -1.73
C ASP A 326 12.50 0.44 -2.75
N SER A 327 13.58 -0.33 -2.56
CA SER A 327 14.82 -0.20 -3.35
C SER A 327 14.68 -0.59 -4.82
N GLU A 328 13.73 -1.47 -5.16
CA GLU A 328 13.48 -1.92 -6.53
C GLU A 328 12.30 -1.18 -7.18
N GLY A 329 11.72 -0.16 -6.51
CA GLY A 329 10.57 0.58 -7.00
C GLY A 329 9.31 -0.28 -7.13
N LEU A 330 9.20 -1.36 -6.35
CA LEU A 330 8.06 -2.27 -6.39
C LEU A 330 6.82 -1.65 -5.78
N ASP A 331 6.99 -0.82 -4.75
CA ASP A 331 5.88 -0.08 -4.12
C ASP A 331 5.06 0.72 -5.16
N PRO A 332 5.61 1.76 -5.82
CA PRO A 332 4.87 2.47 -6.86
C PRO A 332 4.53 1.61 -8.10
N ASN A 333 5.24 0.51 -8.37
CA ASN A 333 4.84 -0.42 -9.44
C ASN A 333 3.56 -1.19 -9.11
N MET A 334 3.32 -1.46 -7.83
CA MET A 334 2.21 -2.26 -7.36
C MET A 334 1.05 -1.39 -6.88
N ASP A 335 1.29 -0.18 -6.39
CA ASP A 335 0.27 0.56 -5.64
C ASP A 335 0.25 2.09 -5.80
N SER A 336 0.70 2.62 -6.94
CA SER A 336 0.60 4.06 -7.18
C SER A 336 -0.83 4.62 -7.04
N TRP A 337 -0.93 5.69 -6.25
CA TRP A 337 -2.10 6.55 -6.13
C TRP A 337 -1.66 8.03 -6.03
N PRO A 338 -2.32 8.99 -6.70
CA PRO A 338 -3.42 8.84 -7.66
C PRO A 338 -2.97 8.32 -9.04
N LEU A 339 -3.93 7.80 -9.81
CA LEU A 339 -3.70 7.32 -11.18
C LEU A 339 -3.82 8.44 -12.23
N ASP A 340 -3.13 8.27 -13.37
CA ASP A 340 -3.45 9.01 -14.60
C ASP A 340 -4.61 8.33 -15.33
N GLN A 341 -5.82 8.62 -14.85
CA GLN A 341 -7.05 8.02 -15.38
C GLN A 341 -7.26 8.33 -16.87
N ASN A 342 -6.80 9.49 -17.35
CA ASN A 342 -6.89 9.85 -18.76
C ASN A 342 -5.94 8.99 -19.60
N ALA A 343 -4.71 8.74 -19.13
CA ALA A 343 -3.79 7.83 -19.79
C ALA A 343 -4.32 6.38 -19.79
N ILE A 344 -4.98 5.92 -18.73
CA ILE A 344 -5.67 4.62 -18.70
C ILE A 344 -6.70 4.52 -19.83
N VAL A 345 -7.54 5.54 -20.02
CA VAL A 345 -8.51 5.58 -21.13
C VAL A 345 -7.81 5.57 -22.50
N GLN A 346 -6.76 6.37 -22.67
CA GLN A 346 -5.99 6.39 -23.92
C GLN A 346 -5.33 5.03 -24.23
N ILE A 347 -4.88 4.30 -23.22
CA ILE A 347 -4.33 2.94 -23.38
C ILE A 347 -5.44 1.96 -23.78
N LEU A 348 -6.65 2.08 -23.21
CA LEU A 348 -7.81 1.29 -23.62
C LEU A 348 -8.18 1.54 -25.09
N GLU A 349 -8.19 2.79 -25.52
CA GLU A 349 -8.54 3.17 -26.89
C GLU A 349 -7.47 2.75 -27.92
N SER A 350 -6.20 2.92 -27.57
CA SER A 350 -5.08 2.62 -28.46
C SER A 350 -4.71 1.13 -28.49
N GLY A 351 -4.97 0.40 -27.41
CA GLY A 351 -4.47 -0.97 -27.21
C GLY A 351 -2.95 -1.06 -27.10
N ASN A 352 -2.26 0.06 -26.85
CA ASN A 352 -0.81 0.09 -26.69
C ASN A 352 -0.41 -0.13 -25.22
N PHE A 353 -0.16 -1.38 -24.87
CA PHE A 353 0.23 -1.75 -23.50
C PHE A 353 1.72 -1.58 -23.21
N ASP A 354 2.55 -1.13 -24.15
CA ASP A 354 3.96 -0.83 -23.86
C ASP A 354 4.10 0.33 -22.85
N ASN A 355 3.06 1.16 -22.73
CA ASN A 355 3.03 2.34 -21.85
C ASN A 355 2.92 2.02 -20.34
N ILE A 356 2.73 0.75 -19.96
CA ILE A 356 2.62 0.34 -18.54
C ILE A 356 3.89 -0.35 -18.03
N GLU A 357 4.88 -0.52 -18.91
CA GLU A 357 6.19 -1.06 -18.60
C GLU A 357 7.25 0.05 -18.64
N TRP A 358 8.30 -0.14 -17.85
CA TRP A 358 9.50 0.70 -17.86
C TRP A 358 10.73 -0.18 -17.66
N GLY A 359 11.91 0.33 -18.01
CA GLY A 359 13.17 -0.40 -17.96
C GLY A 359 14.33 0.41 -17.39
N GLU A 360 15.44 -0.30 -17.15
CA GLU A 360 16.68 0.33 -16.70
C GLU A 360 17.14 1.41 -17.68
N GLY A 361 17.26 2.65 -17.19
CA GLY A 361 17.74 3.79 -17.95
C GLY A 361 16.65 4.72 -18.47
N ASP A 362 15.37 4.40 -18.25
CA ASP A 362 14.27 5.32 -18.47
C ASP A 362 14.35 6.53 -17.53
N SER A 363 13.76 7.65 -17.95
CA SER A 363 13.69 8.84 -17.09
C SER A 363 12.70 8.61 -15.96
N GLU A 364 12.89 9.32 -14.84
CA GLU A 364 11.95 9.33 -13.72
C GLU A 364 10.53 9.66 -14.18
N GLU A 365 10.36 10.61 -15.09
CA GLU A 365 9.07 10.94 -15.70
C GLU A 365 8.44 9.75 -16.45
N THR A 366 9.23 8.96 -17.19
CA THR A 366 8.72 7.76 -17.88
C THR A 366 8.35 6.65 -16.90
N VAL A 367 9.16 6.46 -15.86
CA VAL A 367 8.88 5.49 -14.79
C VAL A 367 7.59 5.85 -14.06
N THR A 368 7.45 7.10 -13.61
CA THR A 368 6.23 7.59 -12.93
C THR A 368 5.00 7.51 -13.83
N ALA A 369 5.12 7.86 -15.12
CA ALA A 369 4.01 7.74 -16.05
C ALA A 369 3.51 6.29 -16.19
N ALA A 370 4.43 5.32 -16.26
CA ALA A 370 4.08 3.90 -16.30
C ALA A 370 3.50 3.39 -14.97
N GLN A 371 4.04 3.85 -13.84
CA GLN A 371 3.57 3.51 -12.49
C GLN A 371 2.12 3.97 -12.24
N ASN A 372 1.78 5.17 -12.68
CA ASN A 372 0.43 5.75 -12.52
C ASN A 372 -0.66 5.12 -13.41
N VAL A 373 -0.32 4.11 -14.21
CA VAL A 373 -1.25 3.37 -15.09
C VAL A 373 -1.09 1.85 -14.96
N ARG A 374 -0.53 1.38 -13.83
CA ARG A 374 -0.45 -0.05 -13.48
C ARG A 374 -0.85 -0.27 -12.02
N GLY A 375 -0.52 -1.43 -11.46
CA GLY A 375 -0.74 -1.73 -10.05
C GLY A 375 -2.20 -2.03 -9.69
N TYR A 376 -2.46 -2.18 -8.40
CA TYR A 376 -3.74 -2.58 -7.84
C TYR A 376 -4.84 -1.60 -8.20
N HIS A 377 -4.61 -0.30 -8.04
CA HIS A 377 -5.65 0.71 -8.29
C HIS A 377 -6.00 0.84 -9.77
N THR A 378 -5.06 0.62 -10.70
CA THR A 378 -5.43 0.54 -12.14
C THR A 378 -6.31 -0.67 -12.39
N LEU A 379 -6.00 -1.83 -11.79
CA LEU A 379 -6.85 -3.00 -11.92
C LEU A 379 -8.21 -2.81 -11.23
N GLU A 380 -8.24 -2.08 -10.12
CA GLU A 380 -9.45 -1.68 -9.41
C GLU A 380 -10.34 -0.80 -10.30
N PHE A 381 -9.77 0.22 -10.95
CA PHE A 381 -10.46 1.08 -11.92
C PHE A 381 -11.11 0.26 -13.05
N LEU A 382 -10.40 -0.76 -13.54
CA LEU A 382 -10.87 -1.65 -14.61
C LEU A 382 -11.91 -2.69 -14.14
N LEU A 383 -11.99 -2.97 -12.84
CA LEU A 383 -12.87 -4.00 -12.26
C LEU A 383 -14.13 -3.43 -11.63
N PHE A 384 -14.02 -2.29 -10.95
CA PHE A 384 -15.07 -1.69 -10.13
C PHE A 384 -15.54 -0.35 -10.68
N LYS A 385 -16.77 0.01 -10.34
CA LYS A 385 -17.33 1.35 -10.52
C LYS A 385 -18.33 1.62 -9.40
N ASP A 386 -18.15 2.75 -8.71
CA ASP A 386 -19.04 3.21 -7.64
C ASP A 386 -19.33 2.14 -6.56
N GLY A 387 -18.29 1.40 -6.14
CA GLY A 387 -18.38 0.40 -5.09
C GLY A 387 -18.85 -0.98 -5.53
N GLU A 388 -19.13 -1.17 -6.81
CA GLU A 388 -19.69 -2.41 -7.34
C GLU A 388 -18.82 -2.96 -8.48
N PRO A 389 -18.79 -4.30 -8.67
CA PRO A 389 -18.22 -4.88 -9.87
C PRO A 389 -18.85 -4.30 -11.14
N ARG A 390 -18.01 -3.95 -12.12
CA ARG A 390 -18.46 -3.57 -13.45
C ARG A 390 -19.27 -4.70 -14.10
N LYS A 391 -20.06 -4.34 -15.12
CA LYS A 391 -20.95 -5.26 -15.82
C LYS A 391 -20.64 -5.25 -17.31
N VAL A 392 -20.83 -6.40 -17.94
CA VAL A 392 -20.87 -6.49 -19.40
C VAL A 392 -22.22 -5.98 -19.91
N GLU A 393 -22.25 -5.47 -21.15
CA GLU A 393 -23.47 -5.01 -21.84
C GLU A 393 -24.50 -6.11 -22.10
#